data_AF-A0A1B6BX96-F1
#
_entry.id   AF-A0A1B6BX96-F1
#
_cell.length_a   1.000
_cell.length_b   1.000
_cell.length_c   1.000
_cell.angle_alpha   90.00
_cell.angle_beta   90.00
_cell.angle_gamma   90.00
#
_symmetry.space_group_name_H-M   'P 1'
#
loop_
_entity.id
_entity.type
_entity.pdbx_description
1 polymer ?
#
loop_
_entity_poly.entity_id
_entity_poly.type
_entity_poly.pdbx_seq_one_letter_code
_entity_poly.pdbx_strand_id
1 'polypeptide(L)'
;MESEMYGDIIQGKFVDSYDNLTLKTVSILEWVDNYCSHARFVLKTDDDMFINMPKLLEFVDSHWNSKRTIFGRLAKKWKPIRNSRSKYYASVDQFPPSVFPDFTTGPAYLLTGDTIHELYENALDHTYLKLEDVFTTGIIAQAIHVKRVHVNEFLNKRIPFNVCNIKKRNKYTYG
;
A
#
# COMPACT_ATOMS: atom_id res chain seq x y z
N MET A 1 15.91 11.82 -22.19
CA MET A 1 16.44 11.72 -20.79
C MET A 1 15.67 10.63 -20.06
N GLU A 2 16.32 9.83 -19.19
CA GLU A 2 15.82 8.70 -18.35
C GLU A 2 14.60 7.91 -18.86
N SER A 3 13.41 8.51 -18.92
CA SER A 3 12.19 7.92 -19.48
C SER A 3 12.39 7.32 -20.89
N GLU A 4 13.13 8.00 -21.78
CA GLU A 4 13.45 7.46 -23.11
C GLU A 4 14.46 6.31 -23.08
N MET A 5 15.24 6.20 -21.99
CA MET A 5 16.32 5.23 -21.84
C MET A 5 15.83 3.93 -21.22
N TYR A 6 14.89 3.98 -20.28
CA TYR A 6 14.44 2.82 -19.50
C TYR A 6 12.97 2.46 -19.72
N GLY A 7 12.13 3.41 -20.17
CA GLY A 7 10.71 3.15 -20.47
C GLY A 7 9.88 2.71 -19.25
N ASP A 8 10.36 2.96 -18.04
CA ASP A 8 9.82 2.50 -16.76
C ASP A 8 9.18 3.63 -15.93
N ILE A 9 9.01 4.80 -16.52
CA ILE A 9 8.45 5.99 -15.86
C ILE A 9 7.02 6.23 -16.31
N ILE A 10 6.12 6.37 -15.34
CA ILE A 10 4.74 6.84 -15.52
C ILE A 10 4.64 8.23 -14.90
N GLN A 11 4.22 9.22 -15.69
CA GLN A 11 4.10 10.61 -15.25
C GLN A 11 2.64 11.03 -15.10
N GLY A 12 2.19 11.21 -13.86
CA GLY A 12 0.87 11.77 -13.54
C GLY A 12 0.85 13.30 -13.64
N LYS A 13 -0.30 13.88 -13.94
CA LYS A 13 -0.50 15.34 -14.05
C LYS A 13 -0.90 15.99 -12.73
N PHE A 14 -0.06 15.84 -11.70
CA PHE A 14 -0.25 16.47 -10.38
C PHE A 14 1.12 16.84 -9.77
N VAL A 15 1.11 17.75 -8.80
CA VAL A 15 2.34 18.12 -8.07
C VAL A 15 2.71 16.99 -7.12
N ASP A 16 3.87 16.35 -7.32
CA ASP A 16 4.37 15.34 -6.40
C ASP A 16 4.68 15.99 -5.04
N SER A 17 3.85 15.70 -4.05
CA SER A 17 3.93 16.22 -2.70
C SER A 17 3.28 15.24 -1.73
N TYR A 18 3.66 15.33 -0.46
CA TYR A 18 3.10 14.46 0.57
C TYR A 18 1.57 14.53 0.66
N ASP A 19 1.00 15.72 0.47
CA ASP A 19 -0.45 15.93 0.51
C ASP A 19 -1.18 15.34 -0.70
N ASN A 20 -0.45 14.99 -1.78
CA ASN A 20 -0.98 14.40 -3.03
C ASN A 20 -0.62 12.92 -3.20
N LEU A 21 -0.07 12.26 -2.18
CA LEU A 21 0.26 10.82 -2.26
C LEU A 21 -0.95 9.96 -2.63
N THR A 22 -2.14 10.36 -2.21
CA THR A 22 -3.37 9.64 -2.57
C THR A 22 -3.65 9.73 -4.06
N LEU A 23 -3.46 10.90 -4.69
CA LEU A 23 -3.57 11.05 -6.15
C LEU A 23 -2.52 10.20 -6.89
N LYS A 24 -1.31 10.11 -6.33
CA LYS A 24 -0.24 9.26 -6.85
C LYS A 24 -0.63 7.78 -6.82
N THR A 25 -1.16 7.28 -5.71
CA THR A 25 -1.64 5.90 -5.64
C THR A 25 -2.82 5.66 -6.58
N VAL A 26 -3.79 6.56 -6.66
CA VAL A 26 -4.91 6.41 -7.60
C VAL A 26 -4.42 6.34 -9.05
N SER A 27 -3.42 7.15 -9.40
CA SER A 27 -2.78 7.10 -10.74
C SER A 27 -2.03 5.78 -10.98
N ILE A 28 -1.40 5.19 -9.94
CA ILE A 28 -0.78 3.86 -10.02
C ILE A 28 -1.86 2.80 -10.28
N LEU A 29 -2.98 2.85 -9.56
CA LEU A 29 -4.08 1.92 -9.74
C LEU A 29 -4.68 2.03 -11.15
N GLU A 30 -4.94 3.24 -11.63
CA GLU A 30 -5.39 3.53 -13.00
C GLU A 30 -4.45 2.91 -14.04
N TRP A 31 -3.14 3.14 -13.88
CA TRP A 31 -2.17 2.65 -14.84
C TRP A 31 -2.12 1.13 -14.83
N VAL A 32 -2.13 0.51 -13.66
CA VAL A 32 -2.14 -0.96 -13.58
C VAL A 32 -3.43 -1.52 -14.18
N ASP A 33 -4.57 -0.89 -13.93
CA ASP A 33 -5.85 -1.32 -14.51
C ASP A 33 -5.83 -1.30 -16.04
N ASN A 34 -5.27 -0.24 -16.63
CA ASN A 34 -5.24 -0.06 -18.08
C ASN A 34 -4.15 -0.89 -18.79
N TYR A 35 -2.98 -1.06 -18.17
CA TYR A 35 -1.79 -1.60 -18.86
C TYR A 35 -1.28 -2.92 -18.27
N CYS A 36 -1.72 -3.29 -17.06
CA CYS A 36 -1.25 -4.48 -16.34
C CYS A 36 -2.42 -5.25 -15.68
N SER A 37 -3.60 -5.26 -16.29
CA SER A 37 -4.82 -5.90 -15.76
C SER A 37 -4.70 -7.40 -15.45
N HIS A 38 -3.69 -8.07 -16.04
CA HIS A 38 -3.41 -9.49 -15.80
C HIS A 38 -2.36 -9.74 -14.71
N ALA A 39 -1.78 -8.69 -14.11
CA ALA A 39 -0.84 -8.82 -13.03
C ALA A 39 -1.51 -9.54 -11.85
N ARG A 40 -0.90 -10.62 -11.35
CA ARG A 40 -1.49 -11.41 -10.26
C ARG A 40 -1.34 -10.74 -8.90
N PHE A 41 -0.24 -10.00 -8.73
CA PHE A 41 0.07 -9.23 -7.55
C PHE A 41 0.70 -7.90 -7.94
N VAL A 42 0.45 -6.88 -7.13
CA VAL A 42 1.00 -5.53 -7.31
C VAL A 42 1.59 -5.09 -5.98
N LEU A 43 2.90 -4.84 -5.96
CA LEU A 43 3.57 -4.28 -4.79
C LEU A 43 3.62 -2.76 -4.94
N LYS A 44 2.99 -2.04 -4.01
CA LYS A 44 3.27 -0.61 -3.79
C LYS A 44 4.36 -0.50 -2.74
N THR A 45 5.37 0.32 -3.00
CA THR A 45 6.41 0.67 -2.04
C THR A 45 6.81 2.14 -2.19
N ASP A 46 7.40 2.71 -1.15
CA ASP A 46 8.11 3.99 -1.23
C ASP A 46 9.52 3.77 -1.82
N ASP A 47 10.15 4.84 -2.32
CA ASP A 47 11.46 4.84 -2.99
C ASP A 47 12.64 4.65 -2.03
N ASP A 48 12.43 4.89 -0.73
CA ASP A 48 13.41 4.73 0.34
C ASP A 48 13.37 3.35 1.02
N MET A 49 12.65 2.40 0.42
CA MET A 49 12.45 1.05 0.95
C MET A 49 13.37 0.01 0.29
N PHE A 50 13.82 -0.94 1.10
CA PHE A 50 14.55 -2.11 0.61
C PHE A 50 13.62 -3.31 0.42
N ILE A 51 13.65 -3.92 -0.76
CA ILE A 51 12.87 -5.13 -1.08
C ILE A 51 13.79 -6.35 -1.15
N ASN A 52 13.49 -7.38 -0.35
CA ASN A 52 14.11 -8.69 -0.49
C ASN A 52 13.36 -9.51 -1.55
N MET A 53 13.78 -9.38 -2.81
CA MET A 53 13.10 -10.00 -3.96
C MET A 53 12.94 -11.53 -3.84
N PRO A 54 13.95 -12.34 -3.47
CA PRO A 54 13.77 -13.78 -3.28
C PRO A 54 12.64 -14.13 -2.31
N LYS A 55 12.57 -13.44 -1.16
CA LYS A 55 11.51 -13.66 -0.18
C LYS A 55 10.15 -13.18 -0.66
N LEU A 56 10.10 -12.10 -1.42
CA LEU A 56 8.85 -11.63 -2.02
C LEU A 56 8.30 -12.66 -3.01
N LEU A 57 9.15 -13.27 -3.84
CA LEU A 57 8.74 -14.31 -4.78
C LEU A 57 8.26 -15.56 -4.04
N GLU A 58 9.00 -16.03 -3.03
CA GLU A 58 8.55 -17.15 -2.17
C GLU A 58 7.20 -16.85 -1.48
N PHE A 59 6.99 -15.61 -1.04
CA PHE A 59 5.74 -15.16 -0.45
C PHE A 59 4.59 -15.18 -1.47
N VAL A 60 4.81 -14.65 -2.66
CA VAL A 60 3.82 -14.64 -3.75
C VAL A 60 3.44 -16.06 -4.17
N ASP A 61 4.42 -16.96 -4.30
CA ASP A 61 4.19 -18.35 -4.68
C ASP A 61 3.38 -19.11 -3.62
N SER A 62 3.73 -18.93 -2.34
CA SER A 62 2.97 -19.55 -1.24
C SER A 62 1.54 -18.99 -1.09
N HIS A 63 1.28 -17.78 -1.59
CA HIS A 63 -0.02 -17.13 -1.54
C HIS A 63 -0.72 -17.08 -2.90
N TRP A 64 -0.28 -17.87 -3.88
CA TRP A 64 -0.73 -17.74 -5.26
C TRP A 64 -2.26 -17.71 -5.42
N ASN A 65 -3.01 -18.50 -4.64
CA ASN A 65 -4.47 -18.57 -4.67
C ASN A 65 -5.21 -17.45 -3.92
N SER A 66 -4.49 -16.53 -3.30
CA SER A 66 -5.10 -15.42 -2.59
C SER A 66 -5.88 -14.54 -3.55
N LYS A 67 -7.07 -14.15 -3.11
CA LYS A 67 -8.00 -13.26 -3.81
C LYS A 67 -8.47 -12.20 -2.85
N ARG A 68 -8.83 -11.04 -3.38
CA ARG A 68 -9.35 -9.90 -2.62
C ARG A 68 -8.57 -9.62 -1.33
N THR A 69 -7.24 -9.59 -1.43
CA THR A 69 -6.37 -9.47 -0.24
C THR A 69 -5.30 -8.39 -0.41
N ILE A 70 -5.08 -7.62 0.65
CA ILE A 70 -3.96 -6.71 0.83
C ILE A 70 -3.08 -7.27 1.95
N PHE A 71 -1.83 -7.56 1.62
CA PHE A 71 -0.81 -7.97 2.57
C PHE A 71 0.06 -6.78 2.95
N GLY A 72 0.37 -6.65 4.24
CA GLY A 72 1.29 -5.61 4.68
C GLY A 72 1.33 -5.50 6.19
N ARG A 73 1.88 -4.39 6.68
CA ARG A 73 1.89 -4.12 8.11
C ARG A 73 0.54 -3.55 8.55
N LEU A 74 -0.29 -4.42 9.11
CA LEU A 74 -1.64 -4.06 9.58
C LEU A 74 -1.61 -3.10 10.78
N ALA A 75 -2.30 -1.97 10.65
CA ALA A 75 -2.62 -1.00 11.69
C ALA A 75 -4.08 -1.17 12.11
N LYS A 76 -4.34 -1.29 13.42
CA LYS A 76 -5.68 -1.51 13.99
C LYS A 76 -6.03 -0.49 15.05
N LYS A 77 -7.28 -0.03 15.06
CA LYS A 77 -7.82 0.92 16.05
C LYS A 77 -7.07 2.26 16.10
N TRP A 78 -6.42 2.66 15.00
CA TRP A 78 -5.76 3.96 14.92
C TRP A 78 -6.80 5.07 14.85
N LYS A 79 -6.54 6.16 15.54
CA LYS A 79 -7.44 7.31 15.61
C LYS A 79 -6.97 8.42 14.67
N PRO A 80 -7.88 9.12 13.99
CA PRO A 80 -7.51 10.30 13.20
C PRO A 80 -6.90 11.39 14.08
N ILE A 81 -5.82 12.01 13.61
CA ILE A 81 -5.23 13.16 14.31
C ILE A 81 -6.02 14.41 13.93
N ARG A 82 -6.66 15.05 14.91
CA ARG A 82 -7.50 16.24 14.72
C ARG A 82 -6.76 17.57 14.88
N ASN A 83 -5.45 17.53 15.12
CA ASN A 83 -4.61 18.73 15.17
C ASN A 83 -4.17 19.11 13.75
N SER A 84 -4.59 20.28 13.27
CA SER A 84 -4.30 20.80 11.92
C SER A 84 -2.82 21.02 11.62
N ARG A 85 -1.96 21.10 12.65
CA ARG A 85 -0.50 21.21 12.48
C ARG A 85 0.20 19.87 12.22
N SER A 86 -0.51 18.75 12.37
CA SER A 86 0.06 17.43 12.12
C SER A 86 0.09 17.12 10.62
N LYS A 87 1.19 16.55 10.13
CA LYS A 87 1.23 15.98 8.77
C LYS A 87 0.16 14.90 8.55
N TYR A 88 -0.25 14.22 9.62
CA TYR A 88 -1.30 13.19 9.61
C TYR A 88 -2.70 13.74 9.95
N TYR A 89 -2.91 15.05 9.82
CA TYR A 89 -4.20 15.66 10.12
C TYR A 89 -5.31 15.12 9.21
N ALA A 90 -6.45 14.80 9.83
CA ALA A 90 -7.71 14.52 9.16
C ALA A 90 -8.84 15.24 9.91
N SER A 91 -9.57 16.13 9.23
CA SER A 91 -10.66 16.88 9.85
C SER A 91 -11.86 15.97 10.15
N VAL A 92 -12.74 16.41 11.07
CA VAL A 92 -14.00 15.69 11.35
C VAL A 92 -14.90 15.69 10.11
N ASP A 93 -14.89 16.78 9.33
CA ASP A 93 -15.69 16.89 8.10
C ASP A 93 -15.23 15.90 7.02
N GLN A 94 -13.90 15.69 6.89
CA GLN A 94 -13.35 14.72 5.93
C GLN A 94 -13.53 13.27 6.38
N PHE A 95 -13.43 13.01 7.69
CA PHE A 95 -13.60 11.67 8.25
C PHE A 95 -14.25 11.76 9.63
N PRO A 96 -15.59 11.67 9.72
CA PRO A 96 -16.31 11.79 10.99
C PRO A 96 -15.99 10.71 12.04
N PRO A 97 -15.82 9.42 11.69
CA PRO A 97 -15.60 8.37 12.68
C PRO A 97 -14.35 8.62 13.56
N SER A 98 -14.40 8.14 14.80
CA SER A 98 -13.31 8.34 15.77
C SER A 98 -12.14 7.36 15.61
N VAL A 99 -12.30 6.34 14.75
CA VAL A 99 -11.35 5.26 14.52
C VAL A 99 -11.34 4.95 13.02
N PHE A 100 -10.16 4.84 12.43
CA PHE A 100 -10.01 4.41 11.04
C PHE A 100 -10.36 2.92 10.90
N PRO A 101 -10.87 2.48 9.72
CA PRO A 101 -10.89 1.05 9.39
C PRO A 101 -9.48 0.48 9.52
N ASP A 102 -9.34 -0.82 9.81
CA ASP A 102 -8.03 -1.48 9.78
C ASP A 102 -7.37 -1.23 8.41
N PHE A 103 -6.08 -0.91 8.34
CA PHE A 103 -5.40 -0.58 7.08
C PHE A 103 -3.96 -1.10 7.10
N THR A 104 -3.32 -1.26 5.95
CA THR A 104 -1.89 -1.58 5.87
C THR A 104 -1.08 -0.32 5.71
N THR A 105 -0.03 -0.13 6.49
CA THR A 105 0.73 1.13 6.49
C THR A 105 1.44 1.43 5.17
N GLY A 106 1.55 2.71 4.83
CA GLY A 106 2.02 3.20 3.53
C GLY A 106 3.41 2.78 3.00
N PRO A 107 4.45 2.49 3.81
CA PRO A 107 5.78 2.22 3.26
C PRO A 107 5.83 1.07 2.26
N ALA A 108 5.05 0.01 2.49
CA ALA A 108 4.84 -1.04 1.49
C ALA A 108 3.57 -1.85 1.80
N TYR A 109 2.87 -2.26 0.75
CA TYR A 109 1.78 -3.24 0.80
C TYR A 109 1.64 -3.96 -0.54
N LEU A 110 1.20 -5.22 -0.50
CA LEU A 110 1.03 -6.09 -1.67
C LEU A 110 -0.46 -6.36 -1.89
N LEU A 111 -0.96 -5.99 -3.06
CA LEU A 111 -2.34 -6.17 -3.49
C LEU A 111 -2.44 -7.45 -4.35
N THR A 112 -3.52 -8.22 -4.19
CA THR A 112 -3.89 -9.20 -5.22
C THR A 112 -4.47 -8.45 -6.42
N GLY A 113 -4.07 -8.81 -7.64
CA GLY A 113 -4.42 -8.04 -8.84
C GLY A 113 -5.91 -7.95 -9.12
N ASP A 114 -6.71 -8.91 -8.64
CA ASP A 114 -8.16 -8.91 -8.75
C ASP A 114 -8.86 -7.78 -7.98
N THR A 115 -8.14 -6.99 -7.18
CA THR A 115 -8.71 -5.82 -6.49
C THR A 115 -8.43 -4.50 -7.18
N ILE A 116 -7.53 -4.45 -8.16
CA ILE A 116 -7.01 -3.17 -8.70
C ILE A 116 -8.13 -2.33 -9.31
N HIS A 117 -8.93 -2.92 -10.19
CA HIS A 117 -10.03 -2.24 -10.85
C HIS A 117 -11.03 -1.63 -9.85
N GLU A 118 -11.51 -2.44 -8.90
CA GLU A 118 -12.47 -1.97 -7.90
C GLU A 118 -11.87 -0.92 -6.95
N LEU A 119 -10.59 -1.04 -6.59
CA LEU A 119 -9.89 -0.03 -5.80
C LEU A 119 -9.79 1.30 -6.54
N TYR A 120 -9.49 1.26 -7.85
CA TYR A 120 -9.41 2.43 -8.71
C TYR A 120 -10.77 3.12 -8.85
N GLU A 121 -11.79 2.42 -9.34
CA GLU A 121 -13.12 3.00 -9.58
C GLU A 121 -13.73 3.58 -8.30
N ASN A 122 -13.64 2.85 -7.19
CA ASN A 122 -14.18 3.35 -5.92
C ASN A 122 -13.37 4.53 -5.38
N ALA A 123 -12.07 4.63 -5.67
CA ALA A 123 -11.28 5.78 -5.27
C ALA A 123 -11.73 7.07 -5.97
N LEU A 124 -12.26 6.99 -7.20
CA LEU A 124 -12.82 8.14 -7.93
C LEU A 124 -14.15 8.62 -7.33
N ASP A 125 -14.95 7.70 -6.78
CA ASP A 125 -16.28 7.98 -6.22
C ASP A 125 -16.26 8.39 -4.73
N HIS A 126 -15.11 8.30 -4.05
CA HIS A 126 -15.01 8.62 -2.63
C HIS A 126 -14.40 10.00 -2.36
N THR A 127 -14.84 10.62 -1.26
CA THR A 127 -14.26 11.88 -0.77
C THR A 127 -12.77 11.71 -0.49
N TYR A 128 -11.97 12.51 -1.17
CA TYR A 128 -10.51 12.53 -1.04
C TYR A 128 -10.05 12.67 0.42
N LEU A 129 -9.12 11.80 0.83
CA LEU A 129 -8.38 11.92 2.08
C LEU A 129 -6.89 11.79 1.78
N LYS A 130 -6.09 12.78 2.19
CA LYS A 130 -4.64 12.80 1.88
C LYS A 130 -3.80 11.67 2.48
N LEU A 131 -4.34 10.99 3.50
CA LEU A 131 -3.70 9.83 4.13
C LEU A 131 -3.88 8.62 3.23
N GLU A 132 -2.97 8.45 2.28
CA GLU A 132 -3.04 7.48 1.19
C GLU A 132 -3.29 6.03 1.66
N ASP A 133 -2.56 5.59 2.67
CA ASP A 133 -2.66 4.22 3.18
C ASP A 133 -4.00 3.97 3.89
N VAL A 134 -4.47 4.96 4.65
CA VAL A 134 -5.80 4.96 5.28
C VAL A 134 -6.90 5.00 4.22
N PHE A 135 -6.76 5.82 3.18
CA PHE A 135 -7.74 5.97 2.12
C PHE A 135 -7.85 4.68 1.31
N THR A 136 -6.77 4.25 0.65
CA THR A 136 -6.77 3.11 -0.28
C THR A 136 -6.98 1.78 0.45
N THR A 137 -6.15 1.48 1.47
CA THR A 137 -6.11 0.15 2.10
C THR A 137 -7.03 0.03 3.32
N GLY A 138 -7.58 1.15 3.76
CA GLY A 138 -8.54 1.24 4.86
C GLY A 138 -9.96 1.51 4.34
N ILE A 139 -10.25 2.74 3.91
CA ILE A 139 -11.59 3.20 3.55
C ILE A 139 -12.12 2.46 2.33
N ILE A 140 -11.42 2.56 1.20
CA ILE A 140 -11.86 1.93 -0.06
C ILE A 140 -11.90 0.41 0.11
N ALA A 141 -10.80 -0.19 0.56
CA ALA A 141 -10.74 -1.63 0.81
C ALA A 141 -11.85 -2.14 1.75
N GLN A 142 -12.27 -1.35 2.75
CA GLN A 142 -13.40 -1.72 3.61
C GLN A 142 -14.74 -1.68 2.86
N ALA A 143 -14.96 -0.67 2.03
CA ALA A 143 -16.18 -0.50 1.22
C ALA A 143 -16.36 -1.67 0.23
N ILE A 144 -15.28 -2.10 -0.42
CA ILE A 144 -15.28 -3.22 -1.37
C ILE A 144 -14.96 -4.57 -0.72
N HIS A 145 -15.00 -4.69 0.61
CA HIS A 145 -14.80 -5.95 1.33
C HIS A 145 -13.48 -6.69 1.02
N VAL A 146 -12.41 -5.96 0.79
CA VAL A 146 -11.07 -6.51 0.61
C VAL A 146 -10.44 -6.82 1.97
N LYS A 147 -9.89 -8.03 2.09
CA LYS A 147 -9.24 -8.53 3.31
C LYS A 147 -7.89 -7.88 3.50
N ARG A 148 -7.58 -7.44 4.73
CA ARG A 148 -6.23 -6.99 5.11
C ARG A 148 -5.55 -8.05 5.97
N VAL A 149 -4.33 -8.44 5.61
CA VAL A 149 -3.56 -9.48 6.29
C VAL A 149 -2.24 -8.90 6.79
N HIS A 150 -2.01 -9.07 8.11
CA HIS A 150 -0.74 -8.69 8.71
C HIS A 150 0.37 -9.64 8.28
N VAL A 151 1.49 -9.10 7.81
CA VAL A 151 2.69 -9.84 7.43
C VAL A 151 3.89 -9.27 8.20
N ASN A 152 4.60 -10.13 8.93
CA ASN A 152 5.67 -9.72 9.86
C ASN A 152 6.92 -9.19 9.15
N GLU A 153 7.06 -9.50 7.88
CA GLU A 153 8.17 -9.16 7.00
C GLU A 153 8.06 -7.72 6.47
N PHE A 154 6.87 -7.11 6.54
CA PHE A 154 6.66 -5.69 6.22
C PHE A 154 7.02 -4.84 7.45
N LEU A 155 8.14 -4.12 7.35
CA LEU A 155 8.77 -3.45 8.48
C LEU A 155 8.92 -1.95 8.23
N ASN A 156 8.39 -1.13 9.14
CA ASN A 156 8.54 0.34 9.08
C ASN A 156 9.67 0.80 10.00
N LYS A 157 10.82 0.13 9.91
CA LYS A 157 12.01 0.50 10.69
C LYS A 157 13.24 0.34 9.83
N ARG A 158 14.18 1.27 9.98
CA ARG A 158 15.51 1.12 9.39
C ARG A 158 16.19 -0.09 10.01
N ILE A 159 16.64 -1.00 9.15
CA ILE A 159 17.42 -2.16 9.55
C ILE A 159 18.84 -1.94 9.03
N PRO A 160 19.88 -2.05 9.87
CA PRO A 160 21.26 -1.98 9.41
C PRO A 160 21.49 -3.00 8.31
N PHE A 161 21.99 -2.54 7.17
CA PHE A 161 22.22 -3.37 5.99
C PHE A 161 23.40 -4.32 6.25
N ASN A 162 23.10 -5.52 6.73
CA ASN A 162 24.07 -6.59 6.86
C ASN A 162 23.47 -7.92 6.41
N VAL A 163 24.33 -8.82 5.93
CA VAL A 163 23.94 -10.11 5.31
C VAL A 163 23.08 -10.95 6.27
N CYS A 164 23.37 -10.90 7.57
CA CYS A 164 22.62 -11.61 8.60
C CYS A 164 21.17 -11.10 8.72
N ASN A 165 20.95 -9.79 8.67
CA ASN A 165 19.62 -9.19 8.78
C ASN A 165 18.80 -9.41 7.50
N ILE A 166 19.45 -9.48 6.34
CA ILE A 166 18.81 -9.76 5.05
C ILE A 166 18.40 -11.24 4.96
N LYS A 167 19.24 -12.17 5.46
CA LYS A 167 19.01 -13.62 5.39
C LYS A 167 18.22 -14.18 6.58
N LYS A 168 18.46 -13.74 7.82
CA LYS A 168 17.80 -14.31 9.02
C LYS A 168 16.38 -13.78 9.20
N ARG A 169 15.42 -14.56 8.69
CA ARG A 169 14.23 -14.92 9.46
C ARG A 169 13.60 -16.27 9.06
N ASN A 170 14.44 -17.22 8.63
CA ASN A 170 14.08 -18.66 8.61
C ASN A 170 14.33 -19.27 10.00
N LYS A 171 13.49 -18.94 10.97
CA LYS A 171 13.31 -19.79 12.15
C LYS A 171 11.82 -19.83 12.48
N TYR A 172 11.11 -20.71 11.77
CA TYR A 172 9.99 -21.42 12.36
C TYR A 172 10.49 -22.05 13.67
N THR A 173 10.08 -21.51 14.81
CA THR A 173 10.08 -22.26 16.05
C THR A 173 8.81 -23.09 16.04
N TYR A 174 8.91 -24.35 15.59
CA TYR A 174 8.02 -25.38 16.07
C TYR A 174 8.41 -25.64 17.53
N GLY A 175 7.49 -25.34 18.43
CA GLY A 175 7.46 -25.82 19.80
C GLY A 175 6.11 -26.48 20.02
#